data_AF-A0A7J4K0N4-F1
#
_entry.id   AF-A0A7J4K0N4-F1
#
_cell.length_a   1.000
_cell.length_b   1.000
_cell.length_c   1.000
_cell.angle_alpha   90.00
_cell.angle_beta   90.00
_cell.angle_gamma   90.00
#
_symmetry.space_group_name_H-M   'P 1'
#
loop_
_entity.id
_entity.type
_entity.pdbx_description
1 polymer ?
#
loop_
_entity_poly.entity_id
_entity_poly.type
_entity_poly.pdbx_seq_one_letter_code
_entity_poly.pdbx_strand_id
1 'polypeptide(L)'
;MVGTFDKINATLNELVLQVFSGVDYVSKISLETSKSIPVVHRQLEELVKANILTRTRQGKRVTYGVNWSCIADVINSIVLLDISDVPGAKQLSKDQMVLATKEFLAHPHTQELMRAFFSSQKAKTGATGRAFKESMRQFLDVFGMLSQEERDRFAKKINASAEVRAFLEHCANQYVQRQRRDPRFVLVERIKNEL
;
A
#
# COMPACT_ATOMS: atom_id res chain seq x y z
N MET A 1 14.40 0.66 11.01
CA MET A 1 13.42 1.75 10.77
C MET A 1 12.02 1.16 10.73
N VAL A 2 11.47 0.76 11.88
CA VAL A 2 10.10 0.26 12.02
C VAL A 2 9.35 1.31 12.84
N GLY A 3 8.23 1.86 12.34
CA GLY A 3 7.32 2.67 13.16
C GLY A 3 7.04 4.11 12.73
N THR A 4 7.38 4.54 11.51
CA THR A 4 7.09 5.92 11.08
C THR A 4 5.58 6.21 11.13
N PHE A 5 4.72 5.30 10.64
CA PHE A 5 3.27 5.48 10.64
C PHE A 5 2.57 5.19 11.98
N ASP A 6 3.20 4.42 12.88
CA ASP A 6 2.63 4.17 14.21
C ASP A 6 2.76 5.41 15.12
N LYS A 7 3.69 6.33 14.80
CA LYS A 7 3.86 7.62 15.49
C LYS A 7 2.99 8.74 14.93
N ILE A 8 2.27 8.48 13.83
CA ILE A 8 1.45 9.47 13.14
C ILE A 8 0.05 9.43 13.75
N ASN A 9 -0.40 10.58 14.25
CA ASN A 9 -1.75 10.69 14.83
C ASN A 9 -2.84 10.51 13.76
N ALA A 10 -4.07 10.30 14.22
CA ALA A 10 -5.25 10.09 13.39
C ALA A 10 -5.40 11.12 12.26
N THR A 11 -5.19 12.39 12.59
CA THR A 11 -5.35 13.50 11.64
C THR A 11 -4.32 13.45 10.51
N LEU A 12 -3.06 13.17 10.82
CA LEU A 12 -2.01 13.09 9.81
C LEU A 12 -2.22 11.89 8.87
N ASN A 13 -2.71 10.75 9.38
CA ASN A 13 -3.06 9.60 8.55
C ASN A 13 -4.20 9.92 7.57
N GLU A 14 -5.21 10.66 8.02
CA GLU A 14 -6.30 11.14 7.16
C GLU A 14 -5.78 12.03 6.02
N LEU A 15 -4.84 12.94 6.30
CA LEU A 15 -4.23 13.79 5.27
C LEU A 15 -3.41 12.99 4.25
N VAL A 16 -2.66 11.97 4.71
CA VAL A 16 -1.94 11.06 3.80
C VAL A 16 -2.90 10.33 2.87
N LEU A 17 -4.04 9.83 3.38
CA LEU A 17 -5.07 9.18 2.58
C LEU A 17 -5.70 10.11 1.54
N GLN A 18 -5.89 11.39 1.88
CA GLN A 18 -6.35 12.39 0.91
C GLN A 18 -5.37 12.56 -0.25
N VAL A 19 -4.08 12.71 0.06
CA VAL A 19 -3.04 12.81 -0.98
C VAL A 19 -2.95 11.53 -1.80
N PHE A 20 -3.09 10.35 -1.17
CA PHE A 20 -3.15 9.06 -1.88
C PHE A 20 -4.31 8.97 -2.85
N SER A 21 -5.46 9.57 -2.53
CA SER A 21 -6.62 9.59 -3.43
C SER A 21 -6.50 10.60 -4.58
N GLY A 22 -5.37 11.32 -4.66
CA GLY A 22 -5.14 12.35 -5.68
C GLY A 22 -5.66 13.74 -5.30
N VAL A 23 -5.99 13.98 -4.03
CA VAL A 23 -6.30 15.32 -3.51
C VAL A 23 -5.01 15.95 -3.02
N ASP A 24 -4.36 16.72 -3.90
CA ASP A 24 -2.95 17.11 -3.73
C ASP A 24 -2.73 18.59 -3.37
N TYR A 25 -3.78 19.38 -3.11
CA TYR A 25 -3.64 20.79 -2.75
C TYR A 25 -4.41 21.18 -1.48
N VAL A 26 -3.79 22.07 -0.70
CA VAL A 26 -4.22 22.41 0.68
C VAL A 26 -5.68 22.80 0.79
N SER A 27 -6.20 23.62 -0.14
CA SER A 27 -7.57 24.11 -0.06
C SER A 27 -8.62 23.03 -0.27
N LYS A 28 -8.41 22.06 -1.17
CA LYS A 28 -9.33 20.93 -1.35
C LYS A 28 -9.20 19.91 -0.23
N ILE A 29 -7.99 19.65 0.27
CA ILE A 29 -7.79 18.80 1.45
C ILE A 29 -8.51 19.42 2.67
N SER A 30 -8.41 20.74 2.85
CA SER A 30 -9.12 21.49 3.90
C SER A 30 -10.63 21.32 3.80
N LEU A 31 -11.19 21.40 2.59
CA LEU A 31 -12.62 21.19 2.34
C LEU A 31 -13.06 19.75 2.63
N GLU A 32 -12.32 18.75 2.13
CA GLU A 32 -12.68 17.33 2.31
C GLU A 32 -12.54 16.86 3.76
N THR A 33 -11.64 17.47 4.54
CA THR A 33 -11.39 17.08 5.93
C THR A 33 -12.12 17.97 6.95
N SER A 34 -12.83 19.00 6.51
CA SER A 34 -13.45 20.05 7.36
C SER A 34 -12.47 20.71 8.34
N LYS A 35 -11.20 20.84 7.94
CA LYS A 35 -10.13 21.46 8.75
C LYS A 35 -9.73 22.81 8.17
N SER A 36 -9.22 23.72 9.00
CA SER A 36 -8.77 25.03 8.50
C SER A 36 -7.49 24.92 7.67
N ILE A 37 -7.35 25.78 6.65
CA ILE A 37 -6.18 25.83 5.76
C ILE A 37 -4.85 25.91 6.54
N PRO A 38 -4.70 26.75 7.59
CA PRO A 38 -3.45 26.81 8.35
C PRO A 38 -3.09 25.49 9.06
N VAL A 39 -4.10 24.78 9.57
CA VAL A 39 -3.91 23.49 10.23
C VAL A 39 -3.47 22.43 9.22
N VAL A 40 -4.18 22.32 8.10
CA VAL A 40 -3.84 21.37 7.03
C VAL A 40 -2.44 21.65 6.48
N HIS A 41 -2.10 22.90 6.20
CA HIS A 41 -0.78 23.26 5.72
C HIS A 41 0.33 22.85 6.72
N ARG A 42 0.17 23.17 8.01
CA ARG A 42 1.15 22.81 9.05
C ARG A 42 1.36 21.29 9.11
N GLN A 43 0.27 20.54 9.07
CA GLN A 43 0.31 19.07 9.16
C GLN A 43 0.89 18.41 7.90
N LEU A 44 0.60 18.94 6.71
CA LEU A 44 1.25 18.48 5.48
C LEU A 44 2.76 18.75 5.50
N GLU A 45 3.19 19.89 6.03
CA GLU A 45 4.63 20.19 6.20
C GLU A 45 5.30 19.24 7.21
N GLU A 46 4.60 18.79 8.25
CA GLU A 46 5.10 17.72 9.13
C GLU A 46 5.30 16.40 8.38
N LEU A 47 4.36 16.03 7.51
CA LEU A 47 4.46 14.83 6.68
C LEU A 47 5.59 14.93 5.64
N VAL A 48 5.85 16.13 5.11
CA VAL A 48 7.01 16.39 4.24
C VAL A 48 8.31 16.26 5.03
N LYS A 49 8.40 16.84 6.24
CA LYS A 49 9.57 16.69 7.12
C LYS A 49 9.82 15.24 7.53
N ALA A 50 8.75 14.46 7.73
CA ALA A 50 8.82 13.03 8.00
C ALA A 50 9.15 12.18 6.75
N ASN A 51 9.36 12.81 5.59
CA ASN A 51 9.66 12.17 4.31
C ASN A 51 8.55 11.25 3.77
N ILE A 52 7.30 11.51 4.17
CA ILE A 52 6.12 10.73 3.76
C ILE A 52 5.48 11.34 2.52
N LEU A 53 5.46 12.67 2.46
CA LEU A 53 4.98 13.42 1.30
C LEU A 53 6.14 14.16 0.64
N THR A 54 6.01 14.38 -0.65
CA THR A 54 6.84 15.31 -1.42
C THR A 54 6.05 16.59 -1.68
N ARG A 55 6.75 17.71 -1.81
CA ARG A 55 6.16 19.00 -2.11
C ARG A 55 6.71 19.52 -3.42
N THR A 56 5.82 19.85 -4.35
CA THR A 56 6.19 20.40 -5.65
C THR A 56 5.49 21.74 -5.85
N ARG A 57 6.25 22.73 -6.35
CA ARG A 57 5.67 24.03 -6.72
C ARG A 57 5.39 24.05 -8.21
N GLN A 58 4.13 24.24 -8.57
CA GLN A 58 3.68 24.42 -9.95
C GLN A 58 3.18 25.86 -10.10
N GLY A 59 4.10 26.76 -10.48
CA GLY A 59 3.83 28.20 -10.54
C GLY A 59 3.45 28.80 -9.18
N LYS A 60 2.22 29.29 -9.06
CA LYS A 60 1.67 29.83 -7.79
C LYS A 60 1.07 28.77 -6.87
N ARG A 61 0.88 27.53 -7.37
CA ARG A 61 0.28 26.44 -6.61
C ARG A 61 1.35 25.55 -5.99
N VAL A 62 1.07 25.06 -4.78
CA VAL A 62 1.84 24.02 -4.11
C VAL A 62 1.02 22.76 -4.14
N THR A 63 1.59 21.70 -4.69
CA THR A 63 0.99 20.36 -4.70
C THR A 63 1.81 19.41 -3.84
N TYR A 64 1.12 18.45 -3.23
CA TYR A 64 1.68 17.43 -2.37
C TYR A 64 1.57 16.08 -3.07
N GLY A 65 2.71 15.42 -3.24
CA GLY A 65 2.78 14.06 -3.77
C GLY A 65 3.06 13.06 -2.66
N VAL A 66 2.79 11.80 -2.93
CA VAL A 66 3.22 10.70 -2.07
C VAL A 66 4.71 10.46 -2.30
N ASN A 67 5.48 10.27 -1.22
CA ASN A 67 6.81 9.69 -1.34
C ASN A 67 6.72 8.16 -1.45
N TRP A 68 6.66 7.66 -2.68
CA TRP A 68 6.56 6.22 -2.96
C TRP A 68 7.72 5.39 -2.40
N SER A 69 8.89 5.98 -2.20
CA SER A 69 10.03 5.30 -1.56
C SER A 69 9.73 4.98 -0.10
N CYS A 70 9.12 5.92 0.63
CA CYS A 70 8.71 5.71 2.02
C CYS A 70 7.61 4.64 2.11
N ILE A 71 6.66 4.63 1.16
CA ILE A 71 5.61 3.61 1.10
C ILE A 71 6.19 2.22 0.79
N ALA A 72 7.17 2.14 -0.09
CA ALA A 72 7.91 0.90 -0.36
C ALA A 72 8.52 0.34 0.92
N ASP A 73 9.14 1.18 1.76
CA ASP A 73 9.74 0.75 3.02
C ASP A 73 8.70 0.20 4.02
N VAL A 74 7.48 0.74 4.03
CA VAL A 74 6.36 0.21 4.82
C VAL A 74 5.89 -1.14 4.27
N ILE A 75 5.69 -1.26 2.96
CA ILE A 75 5.32 -2.54 2.33
C ILE A 75 6.40 -3.59 2.61
N ASN A 76 7.67 -3.23 2.44
CA ASN A 76 8.79 -4.10 2.78
C ASN A 76 8.72 -4.55 4.23
N SER A 77 8.39 -3.67 5.17
CA SER A 77 8.24 -4.05 6.58
C SER A 77 7.08 -5.03 6.80
N ILE A 78 5.96 -4.87 6.09
CA ILE A 78 4.82 -5.80 6.15
C ILE A 78 5.21 -7.16 5.55
N VAL A 79 5.80 -7.14 4.36
CA VAL A 79 6.17 -8.34 3.61
C VAL A 79 7.28 -9.11 4.32
N LEU A 80 8.34 -8.44 4.81
CA LEU A 80 9.46 -9.07 5.52
C LEU A 80 9.05 -9.73 6.84
N LEU A 81 8.03 -9.21 7.53
CA LEU A 81 7.48 -9.85 8.73
C LEU A 81 6.74 -11.16 8.41
N ASP A 82 6.29 -11.33 7.16
CA ASP A 82 5.54 -12.51 6.71
C ASP A 82 6.44 -13.56 6.00
N ILE A 83 7.75 -13.29 5.76
CA ILE A 83 8.66 -14.21 5.01
C ILE A 83 8.96 -15.53 5.76
N SER A 84 8.73 -15.60 7.06
CA SER A 84 9.16 -16.73 7.89
C SER A 84 8.50 -18.09 7.57
N ASP A 85 7.41 -18.16 6.79
CA ASP A 85 6.53 -19.34 6.77
C ASP A 85 6.11 -19.89 5.38
N VAL A 86 6.82 -19.59 4.28
CA VAL A 86 6.42 -20.09 2.93
C VAL A 86 7.44 -21.08 2.34
N PRO A 87 7.19 -22.41 2.42
CA PRO A 87 8.02 -23.42 1.77
C PRO A 87 7.91 -23.35 0.23
N GLY A 88 9.04 -23.38 -0.49
CA GLY A 88 9.09 -23.64 -1.93
C GLY A 88 9.02 -22.43 -2.87
N ALA A 89 8.79 -21.21 -2.36
CA ALA A 89 8.93 -19.99 -3.17
C ALA A 89 10.42 -19.64 -3.36
N LYS A 90 10.81 -19.14 -4.53
CA LYS A 90 12.14 -18.55 -4.74
C LYS A 90 12.27 -17.37 -3.78
N GLN A 91 12.94 -17.58 -2.66
CA GLN A 91 13.09 -16.55 -1.64
C GLN A 91 14.00 -15.46 -2.19
N LEU A 92 13.40 -14.31 -2.53
CA LEU A 92 14.16 -13.10 -2.75
C LEU A 92 14.93 -12.80 -1.46
N SER A 93 16.21 -12.48 -1.60
CA SER A 93 16.94 -11.88 -0.48
C SER A 93 16.23 -10.59 -0.04
N LYS A 94 16.48 -10.17 1.20
CA LYS A 94 15.90 -8.93 1.75
C LYS A 94 16.14 -7.74 0.83
N ASP A 95 17.32 -7.63 0.24
CA ASP A 95 17.68 -6.51 -0.65
C ASP A 95 16.95 -6.61 -2.00
N GLN A 96 16.81 -7.82 -2.55
CA GLN A 96 16.03 -8.03 -3.77
C GLN A 96 14.54 -7.74 -3.55
N MET A 97 13.99 -8.10 -2.40
CA MET A 97 12.60 -7.79 -2.03
C MET A 97 12.38 -6.27 -1.94
N VAL A 98 13.34 -5.56 -1.35
CA VAL A 98 13.30 -4.09 -1.25
C VAL A 98 13.34 -3.46 -2.65
N LEU A 99 14.21 -3.95 -3.52
CA LEU A 99 14.33 -3.46 -4.89
C LEU A 99 13.05 -3.72 -5.70
N ALA A 100 12.53 -4.95 -5.64
CA ALA A 100 11.30 -5.35 -6.31
C ALA A 100 10.11 -4.48 -5.90
N THR A 101 9.93 -4.26 -4.59
CA THR A 101 8.83 -3.44 -4.06
C THR A 101 8.94 -1.99 -4.51
N LYS A 102 10.16 -1.43 -4.52
CA LYS A 102 10.41 -0.06 -5.01
C LYS A 102 10.10 0.07 -6.49
N GLU A 103 10.56 -0.87 -7.31
CA GLU A 103 10.29 -0.91 -8.74
C GLU A 103 8.78 -1.03 -9.02
N PHE A 104 8.11 -1.95 -8.34
CA PHE A 104 6.68 -2.19 -8.46
C PHE A 104 5.84 -0.93 -8.16
N LEU A 105 6.13 -0.22 -7.06
CA LEU A 105 5.41 0.99 -6.67
C LEU A 105 5.82 2.23 -7.48
N ALA A 106 7.00 2.24 -8.09
CA ALA A 106 7.42 3.33 -8.98
C ALA A 106 6.63 3.31 -10.30
N HIS A 107 6.08 2.16 -10.70
CA HIS A 107 5.37 2.04 -11.97
C HIS A 107 4.04 2.83 -11.97
N PRO A 108 3.76 3.68 -12.99
CA PRO A 108 2.56 4.52 -13.02
C PRO A 108 1.24 3.77 -12.89
N HIS A 109 1.15 2.60 -13.52
CA HIS A 109 -0.07 1.78 -13.46
C HIS A 109 -0.34 1.22 -12.06
N THR A 110 0.71 0.87 -11.31
CA THR A 110 0.58 0.45 -9.91
C THR A 110 0.10 1.61 -9.03
N GLN A 111 0.65 2.82 -9.26
CA GLN A 111 0.22 4.01 -8.53
C GLN A 111 -1.24 4.36 -8.82
N GLU A 112 -1.69 4.20 -10.08
CA GLU A 112 -3.09 4.39 -10.47
C GLU A 112 -4.03 3.40 -9.76
N LEU A 113 -3.67 2.10 -9.73
CA LEU A 113 -4.42 1.08 -9.00
C LEU A 113 -4.48 1.39 -7.51
N MET A 114 -3.37 1.85 -6.93
CA MET A 114 -3.30 2.23 -5.52
C MET A 114 -4.20 3.43 -5.23
N ARG A 115 -4.17 4.46 -6.08
CA ARG A 115 -5.09 5.62 -6.00
C ARG A 115 -6.55 5.18 -6.05
N ALA A 116 -6.91 4.32 -7.01
CA ALA A 116 -8.26 3.81 -7.16
C ALA A 116 -8.71 3.00 -5.92
N PHE A 117 -7.86 2.10 -5.44
CA PHE A 117 -8.10 1.31 -4.24
C PHE A 117 -8.37 2.20 -3.03
N PHE A 118 -7.45 3.12 -2.70
CA PHE A 118 -7.60 3.98 -1.53
C PHE A 118 -8.74 5.00 -1.67
N SER A 119 -9.08 5.42 -2.89
CA SER A 119 -10.27 6.23 -3.14
C SER A 119 -11.56 5.48 -2.79
N SER A 120 -11.64 4.18 -3.09
CA SER A 120 -12.78 3.34 -2.69
C SER A 120 -12.85 3.06 -1.18
N GLN A 121 -11.70 3.12 -0.49
CA GLN A 121 -11.58 2.87 0.96
C GLN A 121 -11.80 4.12 1.83
N LYS A 122 -11.95 5.31 1.22
CA LYS A 122 -12.19 6.60 1.91
C LYS A 122 -13.35 6.56 2.93
N ALA A 123 -14.31 5.64 2.76
CA ALA A 123 -15.47 5.51 3.64
C ALA A 123 -15.30 4.53 4.82
N LYS A 124 -14.22 3.73 4.86
CA LYS A 124 -14.13 2.56 5.77
C LYS A 124 -12.90 2.52 6.67
N THR A 125 -11.93 3.41 6.48
CA THR A 125 -10.65 3.34 7.17
C THR A 125 -10.62 4.21 8.42
N GLY A 126 -10.58 3.56 9.59
CA GLY A 126 -10.36 4.23 10.86
C GLY A 126 -8.95 4.85 10.94
N ALA A 127 -8.84 5.99 11.61
CA ALA A 127 -7.66 6.85 11.63
C ALA A 127 -6.52 6.35 12.54
N THR A 128 -6.04 5.12 12.37
CA THR A 128 -4.91 4.58 13.15
C THR A 128 -3.83 3.95 12.27
N GLY A 129 -2.56 3.97 12.71
CA GLY A 129 -1.46 3.33 11.99
C GLY A 129 -1.66 1.82 11.75
N ARG A 130 -2.42 1.15 12.63
CA ARG A 130 -2.84 -0.25 12.46
C ARG A 130 -3.80 -0.42 11.28
N ALA A 131 -4.82 0.43 11.19
CA ALA A 131 -5.76 0.42 10.07
C ALA A 131 -5.06 0.72 8.74
N PHE A 132 -4.08 1.63 8.73
CA PHE A 132 -3.26 1.90 7.55
C PHE A 132 -2.48 0.65 7.09
N LYS A 133 -1.77 -0.03 7.99
CA LYS A 133 -1.06 -1.28 7.68
C LYS A 133 -2.01 -2.35 7.15
N GLU A 134 -3.21 -2.44 7.71
CA GLU A 134 -4.23 -3.40 7.25
C GLU A 134 -4.74 -3.05 5.86
N SER A 135 -5.01 -1.78 5.54
CA SER A 135 -5.38 -1.36 4.18
C SER A 135 -4.27 -1.63 3.17
N MET A 136 -3.01 -1.44 3.56
CA MET A 136 -1.86 -1.79 2.72
C MET A 136 -1.78 -3.30 2.48
N ARG A 137 -2.05 -4.13 3.49
CA ARG A 137 -2.14 -5.58 3.35
C ARG A 137 -3.26 -5.99 2.40
N GLN A 138 -4.45 -5.42 2.57
CA GLN A 138 -5.60 -5.66 1.68
C GLN A 138 -5.33 -5.25 0.23
N PHE A 139 -4.58 -4.16 0.03
CA PHE A 139 -4.13 -3.77 -1.32
C PHE A 139 -3.23 -4.85 -1.95
N LEU A 140 -2.30 -5.43 -1.18
CA LEU A 140 -1.44 -6.51 -1.67
C LEU A 140 -2.23 -7.81 -1.93
N ASP A 141 -3.28 -8.06 -1.16
CA ASP A 141 -4.18 -9.21 -1.37
C ASP A 141 -4.86 -9.18 -2.75
N VAL A 142 -5.13 -7.99 -3.31
CA VAL A 142 -5.67 -7.86 -4.67
C VAL A 142 -4.80 -8.61 -5.68
N PHE A 143 -3.48 -8.50 -5.57
CA PHE A 143 -2.54 -9.20 -6.45
C PHE A 143 -2.41 -10.69 -6.10
N GLY A 144 -2.63 -11.05 -4.83
CA GLY A 144 -2.65 -12.43 -4.40
C GLY A 144 -3.88 -13.22 -4.84
N MET A 145 -5.00 -12.52 -5.09
CA MET A 145 -6.25 -13.09 -5.61
C MET A 145 -6.23 -13.37 -7.11
N LEU A 146 -5.32 -12.72 -7.87
CA LEU A 146 -5.21 -12.92 -9.32
C LEU A 146 -4.80 -14.35 -9.66
N SER A 147 -5.35 -14.91 -10.73
CA SER A 147 -4.84 -16.16 -11.32
C SER A 147 -3.42 -15.95 -11.87
N GLN A 148 -2.70 -17.05 -12.14
CA GLN A 148 -1.36 -16.97 -12.74
C GLN A 148 -1.38 -16.21 -14.08
N GLU A 149 -2.38 -16.47 -14.93
CA GLU A 149 -2.52 -15.79 -16.23
C GLU A 149 -2.77 -14.28 -16.09
N GLU A 150 -3.55 -13.86 -15.10
CA GLU A 150 -3.81 -12.44 -14.82
C GLU A 150 -2.57 -11.76 -14.25
N ARG A 151 -1.83 -12.42 -13.37
CA ARG A 151 -0.54 -11.92 -12.87
C ARG A 151 0.46 -11.75 -14.00
N ASP A 152 0.57 -12.72 -14.90
CA ASP A 152 1.49 -12.64 -16.05
C ASP A 152 1.10 -11.53 -17.02
N ARG A 153 -0.22 -11.35 -17.27
CA ARG A 153 -0.73 -10.22 -18.07
C ARG A 153 -0.41 -8.88 -17.41
N PHE A 154 -0.62 -8.77 -16.11
CA PHE A 154 -0.29 -7.56 -15.35
C PHE A 154 1.23 -7.28 -15.37
N ALA A 155 2.05 -8.30 -15.10
CA ALA A 155 3.51 -8.21 -15.14
C ALA A 155 4.03 -7.75 -16.50
N LYS A 156 3.45 -8.24 -17.60
CA LYS A 156 3.74 -7.76 -18.96
C LYS A 156 3.35 -6.29 -19.13
N LYS A 157 2.16 -5.89 -18.65
CA LYS A 157 1.67 -4.50 -18.75
C LYS A 157 2.58 -3.49 -18.05
N ILE A 158 3.23 -3.89 -16.96
CA ILE A 158 4.16 -3.03 -16.22
C ILE A 158 5.63 -3.26 -16.59
N ASN A 159 5.92 -4.06 -17.63
CA ASN A 159 7.28 -4.47 -18.01
C ASN A 159 8.11 -4.98 -16.82
N ALA A 160 7.50 -5.79 -15.96
CA ALA A 160 8.08 -6.24 -14.70
C ALA A 160 9.40 -7.01 -14.88
N SER A 161 10.41 -6.63 -14.08
CA SER A 161 11.63 -7.40 -13.85
C SER A 161 11.35 -8.79 -13.28
N ALA A 162 12.38 -9.65 -13.26
CA ALA A 162 12.28 -10.97 -12.64
C ALA A 162 11.97 -10.87 -11.14
N GLU A 163 12.52 -9.86 -10.49
CA GLU A 163 12.34 -9.54 -9.08
C GLU A 163 10.90 -9.10 -8.78
N VAL A 164 10.31 -8.24 -9.63
CA VAL A 164 8.89 -7.83 -9.49
C VAL A 164 7.95 -9.01 -9.74
N ARG A 165 8.26 -9.91 -10.67
CA ARG A 165 7.47 -11.14 -10.89
C ARG A 165 7.52 -12.05 -9.67
N ALA A 166 8.70 -12.26 -9.11
CA ALA A 166 8.86 -13.03 -7.86
C ALA A 166 8.14 -12.36 -6.68
N PHE A 167 8.09 -11.03 -6.62
CA PHE A 167 7.29 -10.29 -5.64
C PHE A 167 5.77 -10.54 -5.81
N LEU A 168 5.26 -10.54 -7.05
CA LEU A 168 3.84 -10.83 -7.30
C LEU A 168 3.49 -12.29 -6.92
N GLU A 169 4.37 -13.24 -7.20
CA GLU A 169 4.24 -14.62 -6.72
C GLU A 169 4.26 -14.70 -5.19
N HIS A 170 5.10 -13.89 -4.54
CA HIS A 170 5.12 -13.78 -3.08
C HIS A 170 3.76 -13.30 -2.54
N CYS A 171 3.15 -12.27 -3.12
CA CYS A 171 1.81 -11.80 -2.74
C CYS A 171 0.76 -12.91 -2.85
N ALA A 172 0.81 -13.72 -3.92
CA ALA A 172 -0.08 -14.87 -4.11
C ALA A 172 0.08 -15.94 -3.04
N ASN A 173 1.32 -16.34 -2.76
CA ASN A 173 1.59 -17.34 -1.74
C ASN A 173 1.17 -16.87 -0.35
N GLN A 174 1.40 -15.60 -0.02
CA GLN A 174 0.96 -15.00 1.23
C GLN A 174 -0.56 -14.99 1.36
N TYR A 175 -1.28 -14.62 0.30
CA TYR A 175 -2.73 -14.66 0.29
C TYR A 175 -3.27 -16.07 0.55
N VAL A 176 -2.74 -17.09 -0.14
CA VAL A 176 -3.14 -18.49 0.07
C VAL A 176 -2.85 -18.96 1.49
N GLN A 177 -1.69 -18.63 2.05
CA GLN A 177 -1.34 -18.99 3.43
C GLN A 177 -2.28 -18.32 4.44
N ARG A 178 -2.63 -17.05 4.23
CA ARG A 178 -3.62 -16.35 5.05
C ARG A 178 -4.99 -17.00 4.99
N GLN A 179 -5.45 -17.37 3.80
CA GLN A 179 -6.71 -18.10 3.63
C GLN A 179 -6.69 -19.43 4.39
N ARG A 180 -5.60 -20.20 4.31
CA ARG A 180 -5.45 -21.45 5.07
C ARG A 180 -5.44 -21.27 6.59
N ARG A 181 -4.96 -20.12 7.08
CA ARG A 181 -4.98 -19.75 8.50
C ARG A 181 -6.32 -19.14 8.92
N ASP A 182 -7.20 -18.75 7.99
CA ASP A 182 -8.53 -18.21 8.29
C ASP A 182 -9.49 -19.34 8.70
N PRO A 183 -10.01 -19.35 9.94
CA PRO A 183 -10.92 -20.39 10.42
C PRO A 183 -12.18 -20.54 9.56
N ARG A 184 -12.60 -19.47 8.89
CA ARG A 184 -13.79 -19.47 8.03
C ARG A 184 -13.54 -20.19 6.70
N PHE A 185 -12.34 -20.05 6.16
CA PHE A 185 -11.94 -20.77 4.96
C PHE A 185 -11.85 -22.27 5.23
N VAL A 186 -11.26 -22.66 6.37
CA VAL A 186 -11.23 -24.06 6.83
C VAL A 186 -12.64 -24.64 6.97
N LEU A 187 -13.59 -23.85 7.49
CA LEU A 187 -14.99 -24.24 7.61
C LEU A 187 -15.67 -24.44 6.24
N VAL A 188 -15.46 -23.52 5.29
CA VAL A 188 -16.03 -23.62 3.93
C VAL A 188 -15.46 -24.82 3.18
N GLU A 189 -14.16 -25.08 3.30
CA GLU A 189 -13.52 -26.26 2.69
C GLU A 189 -14.03 -27.57 3.31
N ARG A 190 -14.30 -27.62 4.62
CA ARG A 190 -14.97 -28.77 5.25
C ARG A 190 -16.35 -29.00 4.65
N ILE A 191 -17.17 -27.95 4.57
CA ILE A 191 -18.54 -28.05 4.02
C ILE A 191 -18.52 -28.54 2.57
N LYS A 192 -17.57 -28.08 1.74
CA LYS A 192 -17.44 -28.53 0.35
C LYS A 192 -17.01 -29.99 0.19
N ASN A 193 -16.27 -30.52 1.16
CA ASN A 193 -15.78 -31.90 1.12
C ASN A 193 -16.76 -32.90 1.78
N GLU A 194 -17.76 -32.40 2.50
CA GLU A 194 -18.83 -33.20 3.14
C GLU A 194 -20.13 -33.23 2.31
N LEU A 195 -20.18 -32.51 1.18
CA LEU A 195 -21.27 -32.50 0.18
C LEU A 195 -20.82 -33.20 -1.11
#